data_AF-A0A8H4A2P9-F1
#
_entry.id   AF-A0A8H4A2P9-F1
#
_cell.length_a   1.000
_cell.length_b   1.000
_cell.length_c   1.000
_cell.angle_alpha   90.00
_cell.angle_beta   90.00
_cell.angle_gamma   90.00
#
_symmetry.space_group_name_H-M   'P 1'
#
loop_
_entity.id
_entity.type
_entity.pdbx_description
1 polymer ?
#
loop_
_entity_poly.entity_id
_entity_poly.type
_entity_poly.pdbx_seq_one_letter_code
_entity_poly.pdbx_strand_id
1 'polypeptide(L)'
;MGDIDGTINVGYCYHYGIGIDKDGHEAFIYYQKAAEMGDAVGMCNVGVCYEDGTGVEKDEKKAFEYFKKSAEMGHASGMYYVGEFYRKGIVVEKNIDIAFEWYLKSAITEQDNTTTKKKGFFRWIHLKILKR
;
A
#
# COMPACT_ATOMS: atom_id res chain seq x y z
N MET A 1 -24.32 6.51 -6.02
CA MET A 1 -23.15 5.87 -5.42
C MET A 1 -22.14 5.73 -6.54
N GLY A 2 -21.04 6.49 -6.49
CA GLY A 2 -20.05 6.51 -7.58
C GLY A 2 -19.31 5.17 -7.65
N ASP A 3 -18.89 4.78 -8.85
CA ASP A 3 -18.03 3.62 -9.04
C ASP A 3 -16.62 3.91 -8.50
N ILE A 4 -16.17 3.11 -7.53
CA ILE A 4 -14.86 3.28 -6.88
C ILE A 4 -13.74 3.08 -7.91
N ASP A 5 -13.87 2.06 -8.77
CA ASP A 5 -12.89 1.74 -9.80
C ASP A 5 -12.78 2.86 -10.82
N GLY A 6 -13.93 3.39 -11.28
CA GLY A 6 -13.99 4.60 -12.10
C GLY A 6 -13.31 5.81 -11.44
N THR A 7 -13.51 6.01 -10.14
CA THR A 7 -12.89 7.13 -9.39
C THR A 7 -11.37 7.01 -9.37
N ILE A 8 -10.85 5.80 -9.13
CA ILE A 8 -9.40 5.53 -9.11
C ILE A 8 -8.81 5.71 -10.51
N ASN A 9 -9.48 5.22 -11.55
CA ASN A 9 -9.02 5.35 -12.92
C ASN A 9 -8.96 6.82 -13.37
N VAL A 10 -9.92 7.66 -12.95
CA VAL A 10 -9.85 9.10 -13.21
C VAL A 10 -8.63 9.72 -12.50
N GLY A 11 -8.39 9.36 -11.24
CA GLY A 11 -7.18 9.78 -10.52
C GLY A 11 -5.89 9.34 -11.24
N TYR A 12 -5.88 8.13 -11.79
CA TYR A 12 -4.76 7.60 -12.58
C TYR A 12 -4.54 8.38 -13.87
N CYS A 13 -5.62 8.74 -14.59
CA CYS A 13 -5.52 9.58 -15.79
C CYS A 13 -4.91 10.95 -15.47
N TYR A 14 -5.33 11.61 -14.38
CA TYR A 14 -4.73 12.87 -13.95
C TYR A 14 -3.27 12.70 -13.50
N HIS A 15 -2.94 11.59 -12.83
CA HIS A 15 -1.59 11.33 -12.34
C HIS A 15 -0.58 11.20 -13.49
N TYR A 16 -0.96 10.50 -14.57
CA TYR A 16 -0.08 10.20 -15.70
C TYR A 16 -0.34 11.05 -16.94
N GLY A 17 -1.36 11.91 -16.94
CA GLY A 17 -1.77 12.70 -18.11
C GLY A 17 -2.33 11.86 -19.26
N ILE A 18 -3.12 10.83 -18.94
CA ILE A 18 -3.68 9.92 -19.94
C ILE A 18 -5.01 10.49 -20.45
N GLY A 19 -5.01 11.03 -21.67
CA GLY A 19 -6.20 11.61 -22.29
C GLY A 19 -6.65 12.95 -21.70
N ILE A 20 -5.96 13.44 -20.68
CA ILE A 20 -6.12 14.75 -20.03
C ILE A 20 -4.74 15.29 -19.63
N ASP A 21 -4.63 16.59 -19.39
CA ASP A 21 -3.40 17.17 -18.85
C ASP A 21 -3.08 16.60 -17.47
N LYS A 22 -1.80 16.35 -17.24
CA LYS A 22 -1.30 15.83 -15.97
C LYS A 22 -1.56 16.86 -14.86
N ASP A 23 -2.30 16.44 -13.83
CA ASP A 23 -2.56 17.24 -12.63
C ASP A 23 -2.44 16.35 -11.39
N GLY A 24 -1.35 16.53 -10.65
CA GLY A 24 -1.13 15.75 -9.43
C GLY A 24 -2.14 16.06 -8.32
N HIS A 25 -2.63 17.30 -8.24
CA HIS A 25 -3.56 17.74 -7.20
C HIS A 25 -4.94 17.12 -7.44
N GLU A 26 -5.43 17.13 -8.67
CA GLU A 26 -6.65 16.41 -9.02
C GLU A 26 -6.50 14.90 -8.80
N ALA A 27 -5.38 14.29 -9.21
CA ALA A 27 -5.12 12.89 -8.95
C ALA A 27 -5.23 12.54 -7.45
N PHE A 28 -4.61 13.37 -6.59
CA PHE A 28 -4.69 13.21 -5.15
C PHE A 28 -6.12 13.29 -4.61
N ILE A 29 -6.93 14.25 -5.08
CA ILE A 29 -8.34 14.38 -4.69
C ILE A 29 -9.13 13.11 -5.04
N TYR A 30 -8.97 12.57 -6.26
CA TYR A 30 -9.69 11.37 -6.68
C TYR A 30 -9.27 10.14 -5.88
N TYR A 31 -7.97 9.96 -5.61
CA TYR A 31 -7.51 8.87 -4.75
C TYR A 31 -7.98 9.03 -3.31
N GLN A 32 -8.04 10.26 -2.78
CA GLN A 32 -8.56 10.53 -1.44
C GLN A 32 -10.04 10.18 -1.33
N LYS A 33 -10.86 10.53 -2.34
CA LYS A 33 -12.26 10.11 -2.40
C LYS A 33 -12.40 8.58 -2.39
N ALA A 34 -11.57 7.86 -3.15
CA ALA A 34 -11.57 6.39 -3.13
C ALA A 34 -11.19 5.84 -1.75
N ALA A 35 -10.16 6.41 -1.10
CA ALA A 35 -9.76 6.04 0.25
C ALA A 35 -10.86 6.31 1.30
N GLU A 36 -11.59 7.42 1.19
CA GLU A 36 -12.72 7.77 2.05
C GLU A 36 -13.92 6.82 1.88
N MET A 37 -14.09 6.27 0.67
CA MET A 37 -15.07 5.21 0.40
C MET A 37 -14.62 3.83 0.94
N GLY A 38 -13.46 3.76 1.59
CA GLY A 38 -12.93 2.53 2.18
C GLY A 38 -12.22 1.63 1.16
N ASP A 39 -11.74 2.17 0.04
CA ASP A 39 -11.03 1.37 -0.94
C ASP A 39 -9.53 1.26 -0.64
N ALA A 40 -9.02 0.02 -0.67
CA ALA A 40 -7.63 -0.26 -0.31
C ALA A 40 -6.63 0.17 -1.40
N VAL A 41 -7.04 0.18 -2.68
CA VAL A 41 -6.22 0.66 -3.80
C VAL A 41 -6.13 2.19 -3.74
N GLY A 42 -7.24 2.87 -3.49
CA GLY A 42 -7.33 4.31 -3.24
C GLY A 42 -6.42 4.73 -2.09
N MET A 43 -6.49 4.03 -0.94
CA MET A 43 -5.58 4.28 0.18
C MET A 43 -4.10 4.09 -0.21
N CYS A 44 -3.78 3.06 -1.00
CA CYS A 44 -2.41 2.85 -1.49
C CYS A 44 -1.94 4.02 -2.37
N ASN A 45 -2.78 4.48 -3.30
CA ASN A 45 -2.45 5.58 -4.20
C ASN A 45 -2.31 6.92 -3.47
N VAL A 46 -3.11 7.17 -2.43
CA VAL A 46 -2.91 8.31 -1.53
C VAL A 46 -1.54 8.21 -0.83
N GLY A 47 -1.16 7.00 -0.39
CA GLY A 47 0.17 6.74 0.17
C GLY A 47 1.30 7.11 -0.80
N VAL A 48 1.18 6.68 -2.06
CA VAL A 48 2.15 7.03 -3.13
C VAL A 48 2.20 8.54 -3.35
N CYS A 49 1.06 9.24 -3.39
CA CYS A 49 1.04 10.69 -3.53
C CYS A 49 1.82 11.40 -2.39
N TYR A 50 1.70 10.93 -1.14
CA TYR A 50 2.47 11.47 -0.02
C TYR A 50 3.95 11.06 -0.06
N GLU A 51 4.31 9.88 -0.58
CA GLU A 51 5.70 9.45 -0.72
C GLU A 51 6.44 10.29 -1.79
N ASP A 52 5.78 10.52 -2.92
CA ASP A 52 6.36 11.21 -4.08
C ASP A 52 6.17 12.74 -4.04
N GLY A 53 5.25 13.23 -3.22
CA GLY A 53 4.83 14.64 -3.23
C GLY A 53 3.98 15.00 -4.45
N THR A 54 3.18 14.06 -4.96
CA THR A 54 2.31 14.30 -6.13
C THR A 54 1.00 14.94 -5.69
N GLY A 55 0.82 16.22 -6.02
CA GLY A 55 -0.40 16.97 -5.71
C GLY A 55 -0.57 17.37 -4.24
N VAL A 56 0.34 16.94 -3.39
CA VAL A 56 0.39 17.20 -1.95
C VAL A 56 1.85 17.31 -1.52
N GLU A 57 2.12 18.02 -0.43
CA GLU A 57 3.46 18.05 0.16
C GLU A 57 3.90 16.63 0.56
N LYS A 58 5.15 16.28 0.24
CA LYS A 58 5.73 15.00 0.59
C LYS A 58 5.72 14.80 2.11
N ASP A 59 5.14 13.70 2.56
CA ASP A 59 5.03 13.36 3.98
C ASP A 59 5.13 11.84 4.15
N GLU A 60 6.34 11.36 4.45
CA GLU A 60 6.61 9.93 4.60
C GLU A 60 5.81 9.30 5.75
N LYS A 61 5.48 10.07 6.80
CA LYS A 61 4.69 9.56 7.92
C LYS A 61 3.25 9.31 7.50
N LYS A 62 2.62 10.26 6.78
CA LYS A 62 1.28 10.05 6.21
C LYS A 62 1.29 8.94 5.17
N ALA A 63 2.31 8.88 4.31
CA ALA A 63 2.45 7.80 3.34
C ALA A 63 2.41 6.43 4.05
N PHE A 64 3.24 6.26 5.10
CA PHE A 64 3.26 5.03 5.90
C PHE A 64 1.90 4.70 6.53
N GLU A 65 1.20 5.68 7.09
CA GLU A 65 -0.13 5.47 7.67
C GLU A 65 -1.15 4.97 6.65
N TYR A 66 -1.16 5.54 5.44
CA TYR A 66 -2.06 5.12 4.36
C TYR A 66 -1.69 3.74 3.80
N PHE A 67 -0.40 3.46 3.60
CA PHE A 67 0.06 2.13 3.20
C PHE A 67 -0.30 1.06 4.22
N LYS A 68 -0.15 1.36 5.52
CA LYS A 68 -0.53 0.44 6.60
C LYS A 68 -2.02 0.15 6.61
N LYS A 69 -2.88 1.16 6.44
CA LYS A 69 -4.34 0.95 6.31
C LYS A 69 -4.68 0.07 5.10
N SER A 70 -4.07 0.36 3.94
CA SER A 70 -4.22 -0.46 2.73
C SER A 70 -3.78 -1.92 2.97
N ALA A 71 -2.65 -2.12 3.66
CA ALA A 71 -2.12 -3.44 4.01
C ALA A 71 -3.02 -4.21 4.98
N GLU A 72 -3.58 -3.53 5.98
CA GLU A 72 -4.54 -4.10 6.94
C GLU A 72 -5.84 -4.56 6.27
N MET A 73 -6.22 -3.90 5.16
CA MET A 73 -7.34 -4.31 4.30
C MET A 73 -6.99 -5.44 3.33
N GLY A 74 -5.77 -5.97 3.36
CA GLY A 74 -5.38 -7.10 2.52
C GLY A 74 -4.82 -6.71 1.15
N HIS A 75 -4.57 -5.43 0.87
CA HIS A 75 -4.02 -5.02 -0.42
C HIS A 75 -2.51 -5.27 -0.48
N ALA A 76 -2.09 -6.04 -1.50
CA ALA A 76 -0.71 -6.51 -1.65
C ALA A 76 0.28 -5.34 -1.78
N SER A 77 0.02 -4.35 -2.64
CA SER A 77 0.93 -3.21 -2.78
C SER A 77 1.07 -2.42 -1.48
N GLY A 78 0.00 -2.30 -0.69
CA GLY A 78 0.06 -1.68 0.64
C GLY A 78 1.03 -2.44 1.56
N MET A 79 0.95 -3.77 1.60
CA MET A 79 1.88 -4.63 2.35
C MET A 79 3.32 -4.47 1.86
N TYR A 80 3.52 -4.43 0.55
CA TYR A 80 4.84 -4.21 -0.05
C TYR A 80 5.46 -2.88 0.41
N TYR A 81 4.71 -1.78 0.32
CA TYR A 81 5.20 -0.47 0.75
C TYR A 81 5.49 -0.44 2.25
N VAL A 82 4.63 -1.02 3.10
CA VAL A 82 4.94 -1.15 4.54
C VAL A 82 6.27 -1.89 4.75
N GLY A 83 6.51 -2.98 4.00
CA GLY A 83 7.78 -3.69 4.00
C GLY A 83 8.97 -2.81 3.62
N GLU A 84 8.83 -1.98 2.58
CA GLU A 84 9.86 -1.02 2.16
C GLU A 84 10.21 0.00 3.24
N PHE A 85 9.22 0.51 3.99
CA PHE A 85 9.46 1.43 5.11
C PHE A 85 10.30 0.77 6.21
N TYR A 86 9.99 -0.48 6.60
CA TYR A 86 10.79 -1.25 7.55
C TYR A 86 12.17 -1.62 7.00
N ARG A 87 12.30 -1.91 5.70
CA ARG A 87 13.58 -2.25 5.06
C ARG A 87 14.52 -1.05 5.04
N LYS A 88 13.99 0.14 4.73
CA LYS A 88 14.76 1.39 4.64
C LYS A 88 14.96 2.04 6.01
N GLY A 89 14.10 1.77 6.99
CA GLY A 89 14.11 2.44 8.30
C GLY A 89 13.59 3.88 8.21
N ILE A 90 12.60 4.11 7.34
CA ILE A 90 11.96 5.41 7.14
C ILE A 90 10.76 5.47 8.08
N VAL A 91 10.64 6.52 8.89
CA VAL A 91 9.57 6.72 9.91
C VAL A 91 9.56 5.69 11.05
N VAL A 92 9.97 4.45 10.79
CA VAL A 92 10.10 3.33 11.73
C VAL A 92 11.54 2.86 11.81
N GLU A 93 11.90 2.22 12.92
CA GLU A 93 13.22 1.59 13.06
C GLU A 93 13.39 0.50 11.98
N LYS A 94 14.58 0.50 11.36
CA LYS A 94 14.92 -0.48 10.33
C LYS A 94 14.82 -1.90 10.91
N ASN A 95 13.97 -2.72 10.31
CA ASN A 95 13.80 -4.11 10.70
C ASN A 95 13.59 -5.00 9.46
N ILE A 96 14.62 -5.75 9.10
CA ILE A 96 14.62 -6.60 7.92
C ILE A 96 13.69 -7.81 8.09
N ASP A 97 13.54 -8.32 9.31
CA ASP A 97 12.66 -9.46 9.59
C ASP A 97 11.18 -9.06 9.42
N ILE A 98 10.78 -7.91 9.98
CA ILE A 98 9.44 -7.36 9.79
C ILE A 98 9.20 -7.01 8.32
N ALA A 99 10.19 -6.43 7.63
CA ALA A 99 10.08 -6.15 6.20
C ALA A 99 9.84 -7.44 5.39
N PHE A 100 10.58 -8.51 5.68
CA PHE A 100 10.41 -9.81 5.04
C PHE A 100 9.02 -10.40 5.30
N GLU A 101 8.50 -10.31 6.52
CA GLU A 101 7.14 -10.76 6.84
C GLU A 101 6.09 -10.02 6.00
N TRP A 102 6.23 -8.71 5.81
CA TRP A 102 5.31 -7.91 5.00
C TRP A 102 5.43 -8.23 3.50
N TYR A 103 6.63 -8.37 2.95
CA TYR A 103 6.81 -8.81 1.56
C TYR A 103 6.21 -10.18 1.30
N LEU A 104 6.38 -11.08 2.26
CA LEU A 104 5.80 -12.41 2.17
C LEU A 104 4.27 -12.35 2.19
N LYS A 105 3.67 -11.55 3.09
CA LYS A 105 2.23 -11.32 3.12
C LYS A 105 1.73 -10.77 1.77
N SER A 106 2.47 -9.83 1.17
CA SER A 106 2.17 -9.29 -0.17
C SER A 106 2.13 -10.41 -1.22
N ALA A 107 3.21 -11.20 -1.32
CA ALA A 107 3.35 -12.24 -2.34
C ALA A 107 2.30 -13.36 -2.22
N ILE A 108 1.95 -13.77 -1.00
CA ILE A 108 0.95 -14.84 -0.79
C ILE A 108 -0.47 -14.33 -1.05
N THR A 109 -0.73 -13.06 -0.77
CA THR A 109 -2.07 -12.48 -0.96
C THR A 109 -2.45 -12.39 -2.44
N GLU A 110 -1.46 -12.27 -3.34
CA GLU A 110 -1.67 -12.37 -4.79
C GLU A 110 -1.91 -13.81 -5.28
N GLN A 111 -1.40 -14.83 -4.58
CA GLN A 111 -1.39 -16.22 -5.08
C GLN A 111 -2.33 -17.20 -4.38
N ASP A 112 -2.85 -16.91 -3.17
CA ASP A 112 -3.49 -17.95 -2.34
C ASP A 112 -4.75 -17.45 -1.63
N ASN A 113 -5.91 -17.77 -2.22
CA ASN A 113 -7.24 -17.65 -1.61
C ASN A 113 -7.60 -18.87 -0.74
N THR A 114 -6.65 -19.79 -0.47
CA THR A 114 -6.91 -20.98 0.35
C THR A 114 -6.27 -20.89 1.74
N THR A 115 -7.13 -20.82 2.76
CA THR A 115 -6.86 -20.52 4.18
C THR A 115 -5.92 -21.51 4.89
N THR A 116 -5.64 -22.67 4.29
CA THR A 116 -5.01 -23.81 4.98
C THR A 116 -3.48 -23.80 4.91
N LYS A 117 -2.86 -23.27 3.84
CA LYS A 117 -1.38 -23.19 3.74
C LYS A 117 -0.77 -22.01 4.52
N LYS A 118 -1.52 -20.90 4.65
CA LYS A 118 -1.06 -19.68 5.36
C LYS A 118 -0.62 -19.96 6.80
N LYS A 119 -1.45 -20.63 7.61
CA LYS A 119 -1.16 -20.83 9.05
C LYS A 119 0.09 -21.69 9.32
N GLY A 120 0.29 -22.75 8.54
CA GLY A 120 1.47 -23.62 8.68
C GLY A 120 2.76 -22.91 8.25
N PHE A 121 2.70 -22.12 7.17
CA PHE A 121 3.84 -21.38 6.65
C PHE A 121 4.27 -20.22 7.55
N PHE A 122 3.33 -19.42 8.06
CA PHE A 122 3.64 -18.37 9.04
C PHE A 122 4.21 -18.95 10.34
N ARG A 123 3.70 -20.09 10.81
CA ARG A 123 4.26 -20.79 11.97
C ARG A 123 5.69 -21.28 11.69
N TRP A 124 5.98 -21.78 10.48
CA TRP A 124 7.33 -22.19 10.09
C TRP A 124 8.32 -21.02 10.03
N ILE A 125 7.91 -19.87 9.49
CA ILE A 125 8.75 -18.66 9.41
C ILE A 125 9.01 -18.09 10.79
N HIS A 126 7.98 -17.95 11.61
CA HIS A 126 8.13 -17.48 12.98
C HIS A 126 9.10 -18.37 13.77
N LEU A 127 9.00 -19.70 13.62
CA LEU A 127 9.94 -20.66 14.21
C LEU A 127 11.37 -20.59 13.66
N LYS A 128 11.57 -20.05 12.45
CA LYS A 128 12.89 -19.95 11.81
C LYS A 128 13.58 -18.62 12.10
N ILE A 129 12.83 -17.53 12.19
CA ILE A 129 13.31 -16.20 12.58
C ILE A 129 13.71 -16.19 14.06
N LEU A 130 12.89 -16.76 14.95
CA LEU A 130 13.19 -16.86 16.40
C LEU A 130 14.36 -17.79 16.76
N LYS A 131 14.88 -18.57 15.80
CA LYS A 131 15.99 -19.52 16.00
C LYS A 131 17.32 -19.02 15.44
N ARG A 132 17.41 -17.75 15.04
CA ARG A 132 18.67 -17.06 14.73
C ARG A 132 19.11 -16.23 15.93
#